data_AF-A0A2A2QIJ9-F1
#
_entry.id   AF-A0A2A2QIJ9-F1
#
_cell.length_a   1.000
_cell.length_b   1.000
_cell.length_c   1.000
_cell.angle_alpha   90.00
_cell.angle_beta   90.00
_cell.angle_gamma   90.00
#
_symmetry.space_group_name_H-M   'P 1'
#
loop_
_entity.id
_entity.type
_entity.pdbx_description
1 polymer ?
#
loop_
_entity_poly.entity_id
_entity_poly.type
_entity_poly.pdbx_seq_one_letter_code
_entity_poly.pdbx_strand_id
1 'polypeptide(L)'
;MPTSGRSGSRSMASSRSGTRRSTEPASWPSFRRYQEVEVMLIEIHFTADPIIVPPQVLPSREIGAVVEFHGLVRELEDGAALDGLFYEAYEPMARRVMGRHFESLATEFPCAAVLFIHRTGWVPVGEASLFIRVLSAHRGEALEFLAKAIDLLKHDVPIWKRLTRPEVS
;
A
#
# COMPACT_ATOMS: atom_id res chain seq x y z
N MET A 1 10.23 -65.78 -12.18
CA MET A 1 9.09 -66.59 -12.68
C MET A 1 8.96 -67.80 -11.76
N PRO A 2 7.78 -68.15 -11.20
CA PRO A 2 6.40 -68.09 -11.74
C PRO A 2 5.46 -67.13 -10.97
N THR A 3 4.59 -66.33 -11.62
CA THR A 3 3.15 -66.48 -12.00
C THR A 3 2.07 -66.37 -10.90
N SER A 4 1.51 -65.15 -10.80
CA SER A 4 0.08 -64.74 -10.80
C SER A 4 -1.03 -65.50 -10.05
N GLY A 5 -1.84 -64.72 -9.30
CA GLY A 5 -3.25 -64.97 -9.01
C GLY A 5 -3.96 -63.74 -8.38
N ARG A 6 -4.90 -63.12 -9.12
CA ARG A 6 -5.89 -62.09 -8.70
C ARG A 6 -6.85 -62.65 -7.61
N SER A 7 -7.64 -61.92 -6.81
CA SER A 7 -8.56 -60.80 -7.10
C SER A 7 -9.25 -60.25 -5.82
N GLY A 8 -9.79 -59.03 -5.90
CA GLY A 8 -10.86 -58.48 -5.04
C GLY A 8 -10.35 -57.64 -3.87
N SER A 9 -10.90 -56.49 -3.50
CA SER A 9 -12.18 -55.85 -3.81
C SER A 9 -12.09 -54.33 -3.53
N ARG A 10 -13.09 -53.60 -4.02
CA ARG A 10 -13.25 -52.14 -4.00
C ARG A 10 -13.38 -51.57 -2.58
N SER A 11 -12.84 -50.38 -2.37
CA SER A 11 -13.47 -49.39 -1.48
C SER A 11 -13.20 -47.98 -1.98
N MET A 12 -14.29 -47.28 -2.33
CA MET A 12 -14.33 -45.85 -2.61
C MET A 12 -14.21 -45.11 -1.27
N ALA A 13 -13.20 -44.25 -1.13
CA ALA A 13 -13.21 -43.20 -0.13
C ALA A 13 -13.24 -41.86 -0.86
N SER A 14 -14.35 -41.16 -0.66
CA SER A 14 -14.75 -39.91 -1.28
C SER A 14 -13.92 -38.72 -0.80
N SER A 15 -13.60 -37.86 -1.77
CA SER A 15 -13.58 -36.40 -1.70
C SER A 15 -13.41 -35.71 -0.34
N ARG A 16 -12.37 -34.89 -0.25
CA ARG A 16 -12.46 -33.48 0.18
C ARG A 16 -11.24 -32.73 -0.34
N SER A 17 -11.34 -32.32 -1.61
CA SER A 17 -10.50 -31.26 -2.17
C SER A 17 -10.80 -29.98 -1.37
N GLY A 18 -9.93 -29.65 -0.42
CA GLY A 18 -9.94 -28.36 0.23
C GLY A 18 -9.57 -27.30 -0.79
N THR A 19 -10.58 -26.70 -1.42
CA THR A 19 -10.43 -25.51 -2.24
C THR A 19 -9.87 -24.41 -1.33
N ARG A 20 -8.55 -24.18 -1.38
CA ARG A 20 -7.97 -22.93 -0.90
C ARG A 20 -8.65 -21.83 -1.72
N ARG A 21 -9.55 -21.07 -1.08
CA ARG A 21 -10.01 -19.79 -1.63
C ARG A 21 -8.78 -18.90 -1.70
N SER A 22 -8.22 -18.78 -2.89
CA SER A 22 -7.34 -17.67 -3.22
C SER A 22 -8.19 -16.41 -3.10
N THR A 23 -7.91 -15.59 -2.09
CA THR A 23 -8.31 -14.19 -2.11
C THR A 23 -7.45 -13.53 -3.17
N GLU A 24 -7.93 -13.47 -4.40
CA GLU A 24 -7.33 -12.62 -5.43
C GLU A 24 -7.29 -11.20 -4.90
N PRO A 25 -6.11 -10.54 -4.87
CA PRO A 25 -6.08 -9.10 -4.63
C PRO A 25 -6.81 -8.41 -5.77
N ALA A 26 -7.50 -7.31 -5.44
CA ALA A 26 -8.32 -6.52 -6.34
C ALA A 26 -7.70 -6.44 -7.76
N SER A 27 -8.49 -6.82 -8.75
CA SER A 27 -8.08 -6.93 -10.16
C SER A 27 -7.52 -5.60 -10.66
N TRP A 28 -6.23 -5.60 -10.97
CA TRP A 28 -5.55 -4.50 -11.63
C TRP A 28 -6.13 -4.30 -13.05
N PRO A 29 -6.38 -3.07 -13.50
CA PRO A 29 -6.77 -2.81 -14.89
C PRO A 29 -5.70 -3.36 -15.85
N SER A 30 -6.15 -3.99 -16.94
CA SER A 30 -5.26 -4.65 -17.89
C SER A 30 -4.35 -3.66 -18.63
N PHE A 31 -3.08 -4.05 -18.72
CA PHE A 31 -1.89 -3.39 -19.30
C PHE A 31 -2.07 -2.65 -20.65
N ARG A 32 -3.13 -2.91 -21.42
CA ARG A 32 -3.26 -2.46 -22.83
C ARG A 32 -3.75 -1.03 -23.04
N ARG A 33 -4.16 -0.29 -22.01
CA ARG A 33 -4.82 1.02 -22.19
C ARG A 33 -3.91 2.24 -21.97
N TYR A 34 -2.61 2.03 -21.74
CA TYR A 34 -1.67 3.07 -21.29
C TYR A 34 -0.81 3.70 -22.40
N GLN A 35 -0.99 3.35 -23.68
CA GLN A 35 -0.04 3.76 -24.73
C GLN A 35 -0.27 5.15 -25.36
N GLU A 36 -1.31 5.90 -24.99
CA GLU A 36 -1.63 7.17 -25.67
C GLU A 36 -1.74 8.40 -24.76
N VAL A 37 -1.38 8.27 -23.48
CA VAL A 37 -1.28 9.43 -22.59
C VAL A 37 -0.14 9.18 -21.59
N GLU A 38 0.87 10.06 -21.54
CA GLU A 38 1.93 10.10 -20.51
C GLU A 38 1.34 10.47 -19.15
N VAL A 39 0.38 9.70 -18.63
CA VAL A 39 -0.21 9.96 -17.32
C VAL A 39 0.59 9.20 -16.28
N MET A 40 1.17 9.95 -15.35
CA MET A 40 1.62 9.40 -14.08
C MET A 40 0.47 8.65 -13.40
N LEU A 41 0.75 7.47 -12.87
CA LEU A 41 -0.21 6.69 -12.08
C LEU A 41 -0.20 7.18 -10.63
N ILE A 42 -1.33 7.71 -10.15
CA ILE A 42 -1.50 8.05 -8.73
C ILE A 42 -2.49 7.08 -8.10
N GLU A 43 -2.04 6.38 -7.08
CA GLU A 43 -2.87 5.54 -6.23
C GLU A 43 -2.81 6.00 -4.78
N ILE A 44 -3.98 6.26 -4.20
CA ILE A 44 -4.12 6.72 -2.83
C ILE A 44 -5.09 5.77 -2.14
N HIS A 45 -4.64 5.11 -1.09
CA HIS A 45 -5.41 4.14 -0.32
C HIS A 45 -5.44 4.51 1.16
N PHE A 46 -6.55 4.17 1.79
CA PHE A 46 -6.73 4.23 3.23
C PHE A 46 -7.18 2.85 3.70
N THR A 47 -6.70 2.40 4.85
CA THR A 47 -7.01 1.08 5.41
C THR A 47 -7.08 1.14 6.93
N ALA A 48 -7.95 0.35 7.55
CA ALA A 48 -7.93 0.15 9.00
C ALA A 48 -6.94 -0.94 9.44
N ASP A 49 -6.56 -1.82 8.50
CA ASP A 49 -5.67 -2.96 8.73
C ASP A 49 -4.19 -2.57 8.68
N PRO A 50 -3.27 -3.38 9.24
CA PRO A 50 -1.84 -3.19 9.05
C PRO A 50 -1.47 -3.04 7.58
N ILE A 51 -0.56 -2.11 7.28
CA ILE A 51 -0.11 -1.87 5.92
C ILE A 51 0.70 -3.08 5.43
N ILE A 52 0.15 -3.80 4.47
CA ILE A 52 0.87 -4.83 3.72
C ILE A 52 1.47 -4.16 2.50
N VAL A 53 2.81 -4.10 2.44
CA VAL A 53 3.54 -3.50 1.32
C VAL A 53 3.19 -4.25 0.04
N PRO A 54 2.56 -3.60 -0.95
CA PRO A 54 2.25 -4.26 -2.20
C PRO A 54 3.53 -4.66 -2.93
N PRO A 55 3.56 -5.79 -3.66
CA PRO A 55 4.72 -6.15 -4.47
C PRO A 55 5.07 -5.00 -5.43
N GLN A 56 6.35 -4.86 -5.72
CA GLN A 56 6.82 -3.88 -6.69
C GLN A 56 6.38 -4.31 -8.10
N VAL A 57 5.64 -3.44 -8.78
CA VAL A 57 5.25 -3.61 -10.18
C VAL A 57 5.77 -2.41 -10.96
N LEU A 58 6.58 -2.66 -11.99
CA LEU A 58 7.14 -1.61 -12.83
C LEU A 58 6.25 -1.40 -14.06
N PRO A 59 5.75 -0.18 -14.32
CA PRO A 59 4.90 0.10 -15.48
C PRO A 59 5.69 0.10 -16.79
N SER A 60 7.01 0.33 -16.76
CA SER A 60 7.88 0.36 -17.93
C SER A 60 9.31 -0.09 -17.59
N ARG A 61 10.12 -0.32 -18.62
CA ARG A 61 11.57 -0.61 -18.49
C ARG A 61 12.44 0.64 -18.30
N GLU A 62 11.83 1.81 -18.31
CA GLU A 62 12.52 3.10 -18.16
C GLU A 62 12.68 3.52 -16.71
N ILE A 63 12.05 2.80 -15.77
CA ILE A 63 12.18 3.05 -14.34
C ILE A 63 13.58 2.68 -13.87
N GLY A 64 14.38 3.69 -13.52
CA GLY A 64 15.72 3.53 -12.96
C GLY A 64 15.77 3.71 -11.44
N ALA A 65 14.68 4.14 -10.80
CA ALA A 65 14.62 4.33 -9.36
C ALA A 65 13.25 3.97 -8.78
N VAL A 66 13.28 3.33 -7.61
CA VAL A 66 12.14 3.16 -6.71
C VAL A 66 12.56 3.60 -5.32
N VAL A 67 11.79 4.50 -4.73
CA VAL A 67 11.99 4.97 -3.36
C VAL A 67 10.75 4.70 -2.54
N GLU A 68 10.96 4.27 -1.30
CA GLU A 68 9.90 3.91 -0.37
C GLU A 68 10.11 4.63 0.96
N PHE A 69 9.02 5.10 1.55
CA PHE A 69 8.98 5.69 2.88
C PHE A 69 7.97 4.95 3.75
N HIS A 70 8.36 4.67 4.99
CA HIS A 70 7.51 4.11 6.03
C HIS A 70 7.47 5.06 7.22
N GLY A 71 6.30 5.63 7.48
CA GLY A 71 6.05 6.41 8.69
C GLY A 71 5.70 5.47 9.83
N LEU A 72 6.66 5.20 10.72
CA LEU A 72 6.46 4.32 11.87
C LEU A 72 6.02 5.11 13.11
N VAL A 73 5.12 4.53 13.90
CA VAL A 73 4.75 5.08 15.22
C VAL A 73 5.91 4.83 16.20
N ARG A 74 6.34 5.88 16.88
CA ARG A 74 7.44 5.85 17.85
C ARG A 74 6.90 5.71 19.27
N GLU A 75 7.67 5.07 20.15
CA GLU A 75 7.32 4.86 21.56
C GLU A 75 7.25 6.16 22.37
N LEU A 76 8.03 7.17 21.99
CA LEU A 76 8.18 8.42 22.72
C LEU A 76 7.65 9.59 21.90
N GLU A 77 6.69 10.30 22.47
CA GLU A 77 6.19 11.58 21.95
C GLU A 77 6.06 12.57 23.10
N ASP A 78 6.69 13.75 22.92
CA ASP A 78 6.73 14.83 23.92
C ASP A 78 7.14 14.41 25.34
N GLY A 79 8.01 13.40 25.43
CA GLY A 79 8.55 12.89 26.70
C GLY A 79 7.65 11.86 27.42
N ALA A 80 6.51 11.50 26.83
CA ALA A 80 5.63 10.44 27.33
C ALA A 80 5.78 9.17 26.49
N ALA A 81 5.73 8.02 27.17
CA ALA A 81 5.60 6.73 26.50
C ALA A 81 4.15 6.54 26.02
N LEU A 82 3.98 6.05 24.79
CA LEU A 82 2.70 5.71 24.20
C LEU A 82 2.69 4.27 23.67
N ASP A 83 1.53 3.62 23.70
CA ASP A 83 1.36 2.27 23.12
C ASP A 83 1.04 2.32 21.62
N GLY A 84 0.66 3.49 21.10
CA GLY A 84 0.29 3.69 19.71
C GLY A 84 -0.38 5.04 19.46
N LEU A 85 -0.84 5.23 18.23
CA LEU A 85 -1.56 6.42 17.78
C LEU A 85 -2.86 6.03 17.10
N PHE A 86 -3.90 6.83 17.32
CA PHE A 86 -5.17 6.73 16.60
C PHE A 86 -5.21 7.75 15.46
N TYR A 87 -5.45 7.29 14.23
CA TYR A 87 -5.52 8.13 13.05
C TYR A 87 -6.94 8.23 12.49
N GLU A 88 -7.35 9.45 12.14
CA GLU A 88 -8.61 9.73 11.45
C GLU A 88 -8.33 10.46 10.15
N ALA A 89 -9.17 10.23 9.14
CA ALA A 89 -9.04 10.90 7.86
C ALA A 89 -10.42 11.22 7.29
N TYR A 90 -10.58 12.42 6.73
CA TYR A 90 -11.69 12.68 5.83
C TYR A 90 -11.30 12.21 4.42
N GLU A 91 -11.37 10.90 4.20
CA GLU A 91 -10.76 10.25 3.02
C GLU A 91 -11.15 10.87 1.66
N PRO A 92 -12.42 11.20 1.37
CA PRO A 92 -12.77 11.80 0.09
C PRO A 92 -12.05 13.12 -0.19
N MET A 93 -11.89 13.97 0.83
CA MET A 93 -11.15 15.23 0.69
C MET A 93 -9.65 14.97 0.65
N ALA A 94 -9.14 14.08 1.50
CA ALA A 94 -7.73 13.72 1.54
C ALA A 94 -7.24 13.19 0.19
N ARG A 95 -7.99 12.28 -0.45
CA ARG A 95 -7.68 11.76 -1.80
C ARG A 95 -7.63 12.87 -2.84
N ARG A 96 -8.61 13.80 -2.81
CA ARG A 96 -8.67 14.92 -3.75
C ARG A 96 -7.49 15.88 -3.58
N VAL A 97 -7.18 16.25 -2.33
CA VAL A 97 -6.09 17.18 -2.02
C VAL A 97 -4.75 16.57 -2.39
N MET A 98 -4.48 15.33 -1.96
CA MET A 98 -3.23 14.63 -2.30
C MET A 98 -3.09 14.39 -3.80
N GLY A 99 -4.16 14.02 -4.51
CA GLY A 99 -4.11 13.86 -5.97
C GLY A 99 -3.59 15.12 -6.66
N ARG A 100 -4.15 16.29 -6.33
CA ARG A 100 -3.68 17.57 -6.88
C ARG A 100 -2.24 17.90 -6.50
N HIS A 101 -1.85 17.63 -5.26
CA HIS A 101 -0.47 17.86 -4.83
C HIS A 101 0.51 16.96 -5.59
N PHE A 102 0.17 15.68 -5.78
CA PHE A 102 1.02 14.74 -6.51
C PHE A 102 1.09 15.08 -8.00
N GLU A 103 -0.03 15.48 -8.61
CA GLU A 103 -0.05 16.02 -9.98
C GLU A 103 0.87 17.25 -10.10
N SER A 104 0.77 18.20 -9.17
CA SER A 104 1.62 19.39 -9.15
C SER A 104 3.10 19.03 -8.97
N LEU A 105 3.42 18.18 -7.99
CA LEU A 105 4.80 17.75 -7.73
C LEU A 105 5.39 17.02 -8.94
N ALA A 106 4.59 16.28 -9.69
CA ALA A 106 5.07 15.56 -10.87
C ALA A 106 5.46 16.49 -12.03
N THR A 107 4.98 17.74 -12.02
CA THR A 107 5.44 18.76 -12.99
C THR A 107 6.85 19.24 -12.68
N GLU A 108 7.26 19.24 -11.40
CA GLU A 108 8.58 19.67 -10.94
C GLU A 108 9.56 18.48 -10.85
N PHE A 109 9.07 17.33 -10.42
CA PHE A 109 9.83 16.11 -10.18
C PHE A 109 9.17 14.94 -10.92
N PRO A 110 9.46 14.76 -12.22
CA PRO A 110 8.81 13.76 -13.05
C PRO A 110 8.94 12.34 -12.47
N CYS A 111 7.80 11.68 -12.29
CA CYS A 111 7.73 10.29 -11.85
C CYS A 111 6.62 9.55 -12.62
N ALA A 112 6.79 8.23 -12.75
CA ALA A 112 5.87 7.39 -13.50
C ALA A 112 4.70 6.90 -12.65
N ALA A 113 4.93 6.69 -11.34
CA ALA A 113 3.90 6.23 -10.44
C ALA A 113 4.16 6.65 -8.98
N VAL A 114 3.08 6.90 -8.26
CA VAL A 114 3.05 7.16 -6.82
C VAL A 114 1.97 6.30 -6.19
N LEU A 115 2.37 5.50 -5.20
CA LEU A 115 1.46 4.74 -4.36
C LEU A 115 1.53 5.29 -2.94
N PHE A 116 0.40 5.74 -2.41
CA PHE A 116 0.23 6.23 -1.06
C PHE A 116 -0.75 5.33 -0.32
N ILE A 117 -0.38 4.88 0.88
CA ILE A 117 -1.26 4.11 1.77
C ILE A 117 -1.17 4.71 3.17
N HIS A 118 -2.30 5.12 3.73
CA HIS A 118 -2.37 5.57 5.11
C HIS A 118 -3.27 4.65 5.92
N ARG A 119 -2.80 4.25 7.10
CA ARG A 119 -3.60 3.48 8.06
C ARG A 119 -4.43 4.42 8.92
N THR A 120 -5.73 4.17 9.01
CA THR A 120 -6.66 4.82 9.93
C THR A 120 -6.98 3.89 11.11
N GLY A 121 -7.55 4.44 12.17
CA GLY A 121 -7.75 3.71 13.41
C GLY A 121 -6.48 3.60 14.24
N TRP A 122 -6.40 2.55 15.07
CA TRP A 122 -5.30 2.35 16.02
C TRP A 122 -4.07 1.73 15.33
N VAL A 123 -2.92 2.36 15.51
CA VAL A 123 -1.61 1.93 15.01
C VAL A 123 -0.65 1.80 16.19
N PRO A 124 -0.23 0.56 16.55
CA PRO A 124 0.73 0.33 17.63
C PRO A 124 2.11 0.93 17.33
N VAL A 125 2.88 1.18 18.39
CA VAL A 125 4.30 1.50 18.28
C VAL A 125 5.05 0.45 17.45
N GLY A 126 5.97 0.91 16.61
CA GLY A 126 6.76 0.07 15.71
C GLY A 126 6.06 -0.30 14.41
N GLU A 127 4.75 -0.04 14.29
CA GLU A 127 4.00 -0.29 13.06
C GLU A 127 3.90 0.95 12.16
N ALA A 128 3.74 0.72 10.86
CA ALA A 128 3.59 1.78 9.88
C ALA A 128 2.17 2.37 9.88
N SER A 129 2.08 3.68 10.09
CA SER A 129 0.87 4.46 9.84
C SER A 129 0.78 4.96 8.39
N LEU A 130 1.93 5.05 7.71
CA LEU A 130 2.04 5.61 6.37
C LEU A 130 3.05 4.81 5.54
N PHE A 131 2.69 4.57 4.29
CA PHE A 131 3.58 4.05 3.27
C PHE A 131 3.46 4.89 2.00
N ILE A 132 4.60 5.26 1.42
CA ILE A 132 4.66 5.93 0.12
C ILE A 132 5.72 5.24 -0.73
N ARG A 133 5.40 4.96 -1.99
CA ARG A 133 6.34 4.48 -3.00
C ARG A 133 6.29 5.39 -4.22
N VAL A 134 7.45 5.80 -4.72
CA VAL A 134 7.59 6.60 -5.94
C VAL A 134 8.48 5.86 -6.93
N LEU A 135 8.05 5.76 -8.19
CA LEU A 135 8.78 5.16 -9.30
C LEU A 135 9.15 6.26 -10.29
N SER A 136 10.42 6.36 -10.65
CA SER A 136 10.89 7.36 -11.62
C SER A 136 12.06 6.85 -12.45
N ALA A 137 12.37 7.56 -13.54
CA ALA A 137 13.52 7.23 -14.38
C ALA A 137 14.85 7.38 -13.64
N HIS A 138 14.92 8.34 -12.72
CA HIS A 138 16.14 8.75 -12.04
C HIS A 138 15.87 9.00 -10.55
N ARG A 139 16.87 8.72 -9.72
CA ARG A 139 16.72 8.75 -8.25
C ARG A 139 16.46 10.15 -7.68
N GLY A 140 16.94 11.21 -8.34
CA GLY A 140 16.87 12.58 -7.80
C GLY A 140 15.42 13.02 -7.66
N GLU A 141 14.68 12.90 -8.77
CA GLU A 141 13.26 13.16 -8.91
C GLU A 141 12.44 12.32 -7.94
N ALA A 142 12.78 11.03 -7.79
CA ALA A 142 12.10 10.15 -6.84
C ALA A 142 12.24 10.64 -5.39
N LEU A 143 13.48 10.94 -4.99
CA LEU A 143 13.80 11.36 -3.62
C LEU A 143 13.18 12.74 -3.30
N GLU A 144 13.28 13.69 -4.23
CA GLU A 144 12.73 15.03 -4.06
C GLU A 144 11.20 15.01 -4.02
N PHE A 145 10.56 14.27 -4.95
CA PHE A 145 9.11 14.08 -4.93
C PHE A 145 8.65 13.49 -3.59
N LEU A 146 9.29 12.40 -3.14
CA LEU A 146 8.92 11.71 -1.90
C LEU A 146 9.03 12.62 -0.68
N ALA A 147 10.13 13.37 -0.57
CA ALA A 147 10.34 14.31 0.53
C ALA A 147 9.24 15.39 0.55
N LYS A 148 8.96 16.00 -0.61
CA LYS A 148 7.92 17.04 -0.73
C LYS A 148 6.51 16.50 -0.50
N ALA A 149 6.22 15.28 -0.94
CA ALA A 149 4.93 14.62 -0.69
C ALA A 149 4.66 14.45 0.81
N ILE A 150 5.68 14.10 1.60
CA ILE A 150 5.57 13.99 3.06
C ILE A 150 5.35 15.35 3.72
N ASP A 151 6.00 16.41 3.24
CA ASP A 151 5.82 17.75 3.78
C ASP A 151 4.40 18.28 3.55
N LEU A 152 3.85 18.08 2.34
CA LEU A 152 2.47 18.48 2.01
C LEU A 152 1.42 17.72 2.82
N LEU A 153 1.68 16.43 3.11
CA LEU A 153 0.81 15.62 3.97
C LEU A 153 0.60 16.27 5.35
N LYS A 154 1.65 16.86 5.92
CA LYS A 154 1.61 17.45 7.25
C LYS A 154 0.87 18.79 7.33
N HIS A 155 0.68 19.47 6.19
CA HIS A 155 0.13 20.82 6.15
C HIS A 155 -1.32 20.85 5.64
N ASP A 156 -1.60 20.16 4.53
CA ASP A 156 -2.83 20.40 3.75
C ASP A 156 -3.83 19.24 3.78
N VAL A 157 -3.41 18.06 4.23
CA VAL A 157 -4.22 16.85 4.13
C VAL A 157 -5.03 16.65 5.42
N PRO A 158 -6.37 16.46 5.34
CA PRO A 158 -7.23 16.27 6.50
C PRO A 158 -7.07 14.85 7.10
N ILE A 159 -5.91 14.61 7.70
CA ILE A 159 -5.54 13.44 8.48
C ILE A 159 -5.09 13.92 9.85
N TRP A 160 -5.68 13.37 10.91
CA TRP A 160 -5.41 13.76 12.28
C TRP A 160 -4.90 12.58 13.08
N LYS A 161 -3.92 12.83 13.95
CA LYS A 161 -3.43 11.86 14.94
C LYS A 161 -3.93 12.23 16.33
N ARG A 162 -4.28 11.23 17.14
CA ARG A 162 -4.64 11.35 18.54
C ARG A 162 -3.90 10.30 19.36
N LEU A 163 -3.50 10.66 20.58
CA LEU A 163 -2.78 9.76 21.50
C LEU A 163 -3.71 8.69 22.11
N THR A 164 -5.01 8.97 22.18
CA THR A 164 -5.98 8.08 22.83
C THR A 164 -6.85 7.38 21.82
N ARG A 165 -7.09 6.09 22.06
CA ARG A 165 -8.15 5.34 21.40
C ARG A 165 -9.50 5.89 21.89
N PRO A 166 -10.43 6.29 21.01
CA PRO A 166 -11.77 6.67 21.47
C PRO A 166 -12.42 5.50 22.20
N GLU A 167 -13.05 5.78 23.34
CA GLU A 167 -13.88 4.80 24.06
C GLU A 167 -15.05 4.41 23.14
N VAL A 168 -15.16 3.12 22.82
CA VAL A 168 -16.30 2.61 22.05
C VAL A 168 -17.49 2.58 23.00
N SER A 169 -18.46 3.45 22.77
CA SER A 169 -19.76 3.46 23.46
C SER A 169 -20.65 2.33 22.97
#